data_AF-A0A1F4C7F9-F1
#
_entry.id   AF-A0A1F4C7F9-F1
#
_cell.length_a   1.000
_cell.length_b   1.000
_cell.length_c   1.000
_cell.angle_alpha   90.00
_cell.angle_beta   90.00
_cell.angle_gamma   90.00
#
_symmetry.space_group_name_H-M   'P 1'
#
loop_
_entity.id
_entity.type
_entity.pdbx_description
1 polymer ?
#
loop_
_entity_poly.entity_id
_entity_poly.type
_entity_poly.pdbx_seq_one_letter_code
_entity_poly.pdbx_strand_id
1 'polypeptide(L)'
;MNSATIVQKLWNYCNVLRDDGMSYGDYVEQLTYLLFLKMADERSRPRYSQPSLIPEPYAWPALLKRDRDDLFDHYRHTLEKLGAGKGTLALIFNKAQNKFQDPAKLRRLVVDLIDAENWSAMGANVKGDAYEGLLEKNAQDTKSGAGQYFTPRALIAAMVDCIAPRPGEAICDPTCGTGGFLFFAHN
;
A
#
# COMPACT_ATOMS: atom_id res chain seq x y z
N MET A 1 -4.61 -7.92 -16.97
CA MET A 1 -5.52 -8.14 -15.83
C MET A 1 -6.27 -6.84 -15.58
N ASN A 2 -7.59 -6.86 -15.35
CA ASN A 2 -8.34 -5.64 -14.99
C ASN A 2 -8.26 -5.37 -13.47
N SER A 3 -8.53 -4.14 -13.04
CA SER A 3 -8.46 -3.73 -11.63
C SER A 3 -9.28 -4.63 -10.70
N ALA A 4 -10.50 -4.98 -11.11
CA ALA A 4 -11.41 -5.84 -10.34
C ALA A 4 -10.80 -7.21 -9.98
N THR A 5 -10.07 -7.84 -10.90
CA THR A 5 -9.44 -9.14 -10.64
C THR A 5 -8.34 -9.03 -9.58
N ILE A 6 -7.54 -7.96 -9.63
CA ILE A 6 -6.46 -7.70 -8.67
C ILE A 6 -7.04 -7.41 -7.30
N VAL A 7 -8.06 -6.54 -7.22
CA VAL A 7 -8.78 -6.26 -5.96
C VAL A 7 -9.31 -7.53 -5.34
N GLN A 8 -9.92 -8.41 -6.15
CA GLN A 8 -10.46 -9.67 -5.63
C GLN A 8 -9.35 -10.60 -5.12
N LYS A 9 -8.21 -10.70 -5.82
CA LYS A 9 -7.05 -11.47 -5.35
C LYS A 9 -6.51 -10.95 -4.02
N LEU A 10 -6.29 -9.63 -3.92
CA LEU A 10 -5.82 -8.97 -2.69
C LEU A 10 -6.83 -9.19 -1.55
N TRP A 11 -8.12 -8.98 -1.83
CA TRP A 11 -9.18 -9.17 -0.84
C TRP A 11 -9.29 -10.61 -0.33
N ASN A 12 -9.18 -11.60 -1.21
CA ASN A 12 -9.20 -13.01 -0.81
C ASN A 12 -8.05 -13.33 0.15
N TYR A 13 -6.88 -12.73 -0.07
CA TYR A 13 -5.74 -12.91 0.82
C TYR A 13 -5.92 -12.25 2.18
N CYS A 14 -6.57 -11.09 2.21
CA CYS A 14 -6.93 -10.42 3.46
C CYS A 14 -7.73 -11.32 4.39
N ASN A 15 -8.69 -12.09 3.86
CA ASN A 15 -9.48 -13.03 4.67
C ASN A 15 -8.60 -14.09 5.35
N VAL A 16 -7.60 -14.62 4.64
CA VAL A 16 -6.67 -15.64 5.17
C VAL A 16 -5.80 -15.10 6.32
N LEU A 17 -5.45 -13.81 6.28
CA LEU A 17 -4.67 -13.14 7.32
C LEU A 17 -5.54 -12.71 8.51
N ARG A 18 -6.81 -12.37 8.25
CA ARG A 18 -7.78 -12.05 9.29
C ARG A 18 -8.01 -13.22 10.24
N ASP A 19 -8.02 -14.45 9.70
CA ASP A 19 -8.17 -15.66 10.51
C ASP A 19 -6.97 -15.88 11.48
N ASP A 20 -5.83 -15.22 11.24
CA ASP A 20 -4.66 -15.19 12.15
C ASP A 20 -4.63 -13.97 13.07
N GLY A 21 -5.71 -13.21 13.12
CA GLY A 21 -5.82 -12.03 13.99
C GLY A 21 -5.20 -10.75 13.43
N MET A 22 -4.78 -10.72 12.17
CA MET A 22 -4.39 -9.47 11.51
C MET A 22 -5.64 -8.62 11.23
N SER A 23 -5.66 -7.37 11.68
CA SER A 23 -6.75 -6.45 11.34
C SER A 23 -6.67 -6.06 9.86
N TYR A 24 -7.79 -5.60 9.28
CA TYR A 24 -7.77 -5.08 7.91
C TYR A 24 -6.86 -3.86 7.77
N GLY A 25 -6.81 -2.99 8.79
CA GLY A 25 -5.90 -1.84 8.82
C GLY A 25 -4.45 -2.29 8.72
N ASP A 26 -4.06 -3.26 9.56
CA ASP A 26 -2.71 -3.86 9.51
C ASP A 26 -2.44 -4.49 8.14
N TYR A 27 -3.41 -5.21 7.57
CA TYR A 27 -3.25 -5.82 6.24
C TYR A 27 -2.96 -4.78 5.15
N VAL A 28 -3.75 -3.72 5.08
CA VAL A 28 -3.56 -2.65 4.09
C VAL A 28 -2.21 -1.98 4.30
N GLU A 29 -1.80 -1.76 5.55
CA GLU A 29 -0.48 -1.22 5.90
C GLU A 29 0.66 -2.13 5.40
N GLN A 30 0.62 -3.43 5.70
CA GLN A 30 1.61 -4.40 5.26
C GLN A 30 1.68 -4.51 3.73
N LEU A 31 0.51 -4.54 3.08
CA LEU A 31 0.42 -4.56 1.63
C LEU A 31 1.06 -3.31 1.02
N THR A 32 0.85 -2.15 1.63
CA THR A 32 1.42 -0.87 1.17
C THR A 32 2.94 -0.88 1.21
N TYR A 33 3.53 -1.34 2.31
CA TYR A 33 4.99 -1.46 2.44
C TYR A 33 5.59 -2.38 1.39
N LEU A 34 5.01 -3.57 1.22
CA LEU A 34 5.52 -4.55 0.26
C LEU A 34 5.35 -4.09 -1.19
N LEU A 35 4.20 -3.49 -1.54
CA LEU A 35 4.00 -2.89 -2.87
C LEU A 35 4.99 -1.76 -3.16
N PHE A 36 5.29 -0.92 -2.16
CA PHE A 36 6.30 0.11 -2.31
C PHE A 36 7.68 -0.48 -2.64
N LEU A 37 8.11 -1.49 -1.88
CA LEU A 37 9.38 -2.18 -2.11
C LEU A 37 9.43 -2.84 -3.50
N LYS A 38 8.36 -3.53 -3.89
CA LYS A 38 8.23 -4.18 -5.21
C LYS A 38 8.30 -3.16 -6.35
N MET A 39 7.54 -2.07 -6.26
CA MET A 39 7.53 -1.04 -7.30
C MET A 39 8.85 -0.28 -7.38
N ALA A 40 9.53 -0.05 -6.26
CA ALA A 40 10.87 0.55 -6.26
C ALA A 40 11.88 -0.34 -7.00
N ASP A 41 11.86 -1.65 -6.74
CA ASP A 41 12.70 -2.63 -7.46
C ASP A 41 12.36 -2.70 -8.96
N GLU A 42 11.07 -2.80 -9.33
CA GLU A 42 10.66 -2.84 -10.74
C GLU A 42 11.09 -1.59 -11.53
N ARG A 43 11.02 -0.40 -10.91
CA ARG A 43 11.45 0.86 -11.52
C ARG A 43 12.97 1.00 -11.59
N SER A 44 13.71 0.31 -10.73
CA SER A 44 15.18 0.30 -10.78
C SER A 44 15.73 -0.53 -11.93
N ARG A 45 14.95 -1.52 -12.40
CA ARG A 45 15.34 -2.43 -13.48
C ARG A 45 15.12 -1.79 -14.86
N PRO A 46 15.81 -2.30 -15.91
CA PRO A 46 15.39 -2.03 -17.29
C PRO A 46 13.93 -2.41 -17.46
N ARG A 47 13.04 -1.60 -18.03
CA ARG A 47 13.14 -0.45 -18.96
C ARG A 47 13.21 0.96 -18.36
N TYR A 48 13.11 1.09 -17.04
CA TYR A 48 12.94 2.39 -16.38
C TYR A 48 14.26 2.97 -15.87
N SER A 49 15.14 2.10 -15.34
CA SER A 49 16.48 2.44 -14.85
C SER A 49 16.50 3.64 -13.90
N GLN A 50 15.46 3.78 -13.07
CA GLN A 50 15.36 4.86 -12.09
C GLN A 50 16.22 4.56 -10.86
N PRO A 51 16.88 5.55 -10.25
CA PRO A 51 17.55 5.36 -8.98
C PRO A 51 16.58 4.82 -7.92
N SER A 52 16.92 3.69 -7.29
CA SER A 52 16.15 3.17 -6.16
C SER A 52 16.44 4.00 -4.91
N LEU A 53 15.38 4.40 -4.21
CA LEU A 53 15.48 5.00 -2.88
C LEU A 53 15.72 3.95 -1.77
N ILE A 54 15.54 2.66 -2.11
CA ILE A 54 15.73 1.55 -1.18
C ILE A 54 17.18 1.05 -1.28
N PRO A 55 17.94 1.02 -0.17
CA PRO A 55 19.28 0.45 -0.14
C PRO A 55 19.26 -1.03 -0.52
N GLU A 56 20.28 -1.50 -1.25
CA GLU A 56 20.36 -2.87 -1.80
C GLU A 56 20.10 -3.99 -0.77
N PRO A 57 20.63 -3.92 0.48
CA PRO A 57 20.38 -4.97 1.47
C PRO A 57 18.92 -5.13 1.87
N TYR A 58 18.09 -4.11 1.63
CA TYR A 58 16.66 -4.06 2.01
C TYR A 58 15.73 -3.99 0.79
N ALA A 59 16.28 -4.11 -0.42
CA ALA A 59 15.51 -4.08 -1.66
C ALA A 59 14.72 -5.38 -1.85
N TRP A 60 13.71 -5.36 -2.73
CA TRP A 60 12.84 -6.50 -3.00
C TRP A 60 13.57 -7.84 -3.23
N PRO A 61 14.68 -7.92 -4.00
CA PRO A 61 15.41 -9.17 -4.19
C PRO A 61 15.97 -9.77 -2.90
N ALA A 62 16.28 -8.95 -1.90
CA ALA A 62 16.77 -9.40 -0.60
C ALA A 62 15.67 -10.13 0.19
N LEU A 63 14.40 -9.75 0.04
CA LEU A 63 13.28 -10.50 0.62
C LEU A 63 13.09 -11.85 -0.08
N LEU A 64 13.14 -11.89 -1.42
CA LEU A 64 12.89 -13.11 -2.20
C LEU A 64 13.91 -14.23 -1.97
N LYS A 65 15.14 -13.88 -1.58
CA LYS A 65 16.22 -14.84 -1.30
C LYS A 65 16.05 -15.56 0.06
N ARG A 66 15.10 -15.14 0.87
CA ARG A 66 14.91 -15.60 2.26
C ARG A 66 13.62 -16.40 2.40
N ASP A 67 13.56 -17.19 3.46
CA ASP A 67 12.40 -18.01 3.77
C ASP A 67 12.19 -18.12 5.28
N ARG A 68 10.96 -18.45 5.69
CA ARG A 68 10.55 -18.66 7.10
C ARG A 68 11.05 -17.53 8.02
N ASP A 69 11.71 -17.89 9.12
CA ASP A 69 12.14 -16.96 10.17
C ASP A 69 13.13 -15.92 9.65
N ASP A 70 14.03 -16.27 8.72
CA ASP A 70 14.97 -15.31 8.12
C ASP A 70 14.23 -14.26 7.29
N LEU A 71 13.21 -14.65 6.52
CA LEU A 71 12.35 -13.67 5.83
C LEU A 71 11.63 -12.76 6.83
N PHE A 72 11.11 -13.34 7.92
CA PHE A 72 10.35 -12.62 8.94
C PHE A 72 11.21 -11.56 9.65
N ASP A 73 12.40 -11.96 10.11
CA ASP A 73 13.35 -11.06 10.77
C ASP A 73 13.90 -10.02 9.80
N HIS A 74 14.20 -10.41 8.57
CA HIS A 74 14.67 -9.48 7.56
C HIS A 74 13.63 -8.43 7.20
N TYR A 75 12.36 -8.82 7.07
CA TYR A 75 11.28 -7.88 6.82
C TYR A 75 11.11 -6.89 7.98
N ARG A 76 11.15 -7.36 9.23
CA ARG A 76 11.14 -6.49 10.42
C ARG A 76 12.27 -5.46 10.37
N HIS A 77 13.50 -5.89 10.13
CA HIS A 77 14.66 -5.00 10.03
C HIS A 77 14.59 -4.04 8.85
N THR A 78 13.99 -4.47 7.73
CA THR A 78 13.74 -3.61 6.57
C THR A 78 12.83 -2.44 6.97
N LEU A 79 11.69 -2.71 7.62
CA LEU A 79 10.77 -1.66 8.07
C LEU A 79 11.45 -0.69 9.04
N GLU A 80 12.19 -1.21 10.03
CA GLU A 80 12.93 -0.41 11.00
C GLU A 80 13.96 0.52 10.32
N LYS A 81 14.73 0.00 9.35
CA LYS A 81 15.74 0.81 8.67
C LYS A 81 15.17 1.87 7.75
N LEU A 82 14.11 1.55 7.02
CA LEU A 82 13.49 2.52 6.11
C LEU A 82 12.78 3.62 6.89
N GLY A 83 12.24 3.33 8.08
CA GLY A 83 11.62 4.31 8.98
C GLY A 83 12.59 5.21 9.75
N ALA A 84 13.86 4.80 9.92
CA ALA A 84 14.83 5.55 10.75
C ALA A 84 15.50 6.76 10.06
N GLY A 85 15.23 6.98 8.76
CA GLY A 85 15.88 8.01 7.95
C GLY A 85 15.25 9.41 8.05
N LYS A 86 15.49 10.21 7.00
CA LYS A 86 14.82 11.51 6.77
C LYS A 86 14.19 11.52 5.37
N GLY A 87 13.23 12.42 5.16
CA GLY A 87 12.55 12.60 3.87
C GLY A 87 11.36 11.65 3.68
N THR A 88 10.85 11.59 2.46
CA THR A 88 9.60 10.90 2.12
C THR A 88 9.62 9.41 2.46
N LEU A 89 10.77 8.75 2.29
CA LEU A 89 10.89 7.32 2.60
C LEU A 89 10.67 7.06 4.10
N ALA A 90 11.31 7.85 4.96
CA ALA A 90 11.13 7.75 6.40
C ALA A 90 9.70 8.12 6.84
N LEU A 91 9.02 9.01 6.11
CA LEU A 91 7.62 9.34 6.36
C LEU A 91 6.69 8.15 6.04
N ILE A 92 6.93 7.44 4.93
CA ILE A 92 6.15 6.26 4.53
C ILE A 92 6.32 5.14 5.55
N PHE A 93 7.55 4.85 5.97
CA PHE A 93 7.87 3.76 6.89
C PHE A 93 7.92 4.21 8.36
N ASN A 94 7.35 5.38 8.68
CA ASN A 94 7.42 5.95 10.01
C ASN A 94 6.71 5.03 11.02
N LYS A 95 7.46 4.52 12.01
CA LYS A 95 6.98 3.54 13.00
C LYS A 95 6.37 2.27 12.38
N ALA A 96 6.75 1.94 11.15
CA ALA A 96 6.32 0.72 10.49
C ALA A 96 6.72 -0.52 11.32
N GLN A 97 5.78 -1.46 11.46
CA GLN A 97 6.00 -2.70 12.19
C GLN A 97 5.53 -3.88 11.35
N ASN A 98 6.23 -5.01 11.48
CA ASN A 98 5.74 -6.28 10.95
C ASN A 98 4.55 -6.73 11.81
N LYS A 99 3.41 -6.97 11.17
CA LYS A 99 2.16 -7.43 11.80
C LYS A 99 1.84 -8.90 11.53
N PHE A 100 2.64 -9.57 10.69
CA PHE A 100 2.49 -11.01 10.44
C PHE A 100 2.81 -11.80 11.71
N GLN A 101 2.07 -12.88 11.93
CA GLN A 101 2.36 -13.87 12.98
C GLN A 101 2.96 -15.16 12.39
N ASP A 102 2.58 -15.51 11.15
CA ASP A 102 3.04 -16.69 10.45
C ASP A 102 4.00 -16.30 9.30
N PRO A 103 5.29 -16.69 9.37
CA PRO A 103 6.26 -16.48 8.29
C PRO A 103 5.84 -17.08 6.95
N ALA A 104 5.10 -18.19 6.94
CA ALA A 104 4.61 -18.82 5.70
C ALA A 104 3.58 -17.92 5.00
N LYS A 105 2.75 -17.21 5.76
CA LYS A 105 1.78 -16.25 5.20
C LYS A 105 2.44 -14.97 4.72
N LEU A 106 3.49 -14.50 5.39
CA LEU A 106 4.32 -13.42 4.83
C LEU A 106 4.94 -13.86 3.50
N ARG A 107 5.55 -15.05 3.47
CA ARG A 107 6.18 -15.62 2.27
C ARG A 107 5.22 -15.75 1.10
N ARG A 108 4.00 -16.24 1.36
CA ARG A 108 2.95 -16.37 0.35
C ARG A 108 2.46 -15.02 -0.17
N LEU A 109 2.35 -13.99 0.68
CA LEU A 109 2.03 -12.63 0.21
C LEU A 109 3.13 -12.06 -0.69
N VAL A 110 4.38 -12.19 -0.24
CA VAL A 110 5.55 -11.67 -0.97
C VAL A 110 5.69 -12.33 -2.33
N VAL A 111 5.68 -13.66 -2.39
CA VAL A 111 6.02 -14.40 -3.62
C VAL A 111 4.80 -14.66 -4.49
N ASP A 112 3.73 -15.20 -3.91
CA ASP A 112 2.62 -15.74 -4.73
C ASP A 112 1.64 -14.65 -5.16
N LEU A 113 1.63 -13.50 -4.46
CA LEU A 113 0.69 -12.41 -4.74
C LEU A 113 1.37 -11.16 -5.29
N ILE A 114 2.40 -10.66 -4.61
CA ILE A 114 3.04 -9.39 -5.00
C ILE A 114 4.08 -9.61 -6.08
N ASP A 115 4.98 -10.59 -5.94
CA ASP A 115 6.04 -10.81 -6.93
C ASP A 115 5.52 -11.38 -8.26
N ALA A 116 4.43 -12.13 -8.22
CA ALA A 116 3.78 -12.74 -9.38
C ALA A 116 3.20 -11.73 -10.39
N GLU A 117 3.05 -10.47 -10.01
CA GLU A 117 2.45 -9.42 -10.84
C GLU A 117 3.49 -8.31 -11.15
N ASN A 118 3.35 -7.66 -12.31
CA ASN A 118 4.17 -6.50 -12.69
C ASN A 118 3.38 -5.20 -12.44
N TRP A 119 3.56 -4.61 -11.25
CA TRP A 119 2.77 -3.47 -10.79
C TRP A 119 3.13 -2.19 -11.54
N SER A 120 4.40 -1.99 -11.87
CA SER A 120 4.89 -0.81 -12.58
C SER A 120 4.41 -0.76 -14.03
N ALA A 121 4.16 -1.91 -14.66
CA ALA A 121 3.56 -1.98 -15.98
C ALA A 121 2.05 -1.72 -15.98
N MET A 122 1.36 -1.86 -14.85
CA MET A 122 -0.05 -1.51 -14.74
C MET A 122 -0.24 0.01 -14.83
N GLY A 123 -1.31 0.43 -15.51
CA GLY A 123 -1.71 1.83 -15.58
C GLY A 123 -1.88 2.43 -14.17
N ALA A 124 -1.54 3.71 -14.01
CA ALA A 124 -1.67 4.41 -12.73
C ALA A 124 -3.10 4.30 -12.17
N ASN A 125 -4.10 4.47 -13.05
CA ASN A 125 -5.52 4.33 -12.70
C ASN A 125 -5.84 2.93 -12.16
N VAL A 126 -5.36 1.86 -12.81
CA VAL A 126 -5.62 0.48 -12.36
C VAL A 126 -5.07 0.22 -10.95
N LYS A 127 -3.90 0.76 -10.63
CA LYS A 127 -3.31 0.66 -9.28
C LYS A 127 -4.07 1.49 -8.26
N GLY A 128 -4.39 2.73 -8.63
CA GLY A 128 -5.18 3.65 -7.80
C GLY A 128 -6.52 3.04 -7.46
N ASP A 129 -7.28 2.63 -8.47
CA ASP A 129 -8.58 1.97 -8.34
C ASP A 129 -8.50 0.70 -7.49
N ALA A 130 -7.42 -0.08 -7.63
CA ALA A 130 -7.25 -1.29 -6.85
C ALA A 130 -7.01 -1.00 -5.36
N TYR A 131 -6.17 0.00 -5.06
CA TYR A 131 -5.91 0.42 -3.70
C TYR A 131 -7.13 1.09 -3.06
N GLU A 132 -7.79 1.97 -3.81
CA GLU A 132 -9.04 2.63 -3.43
C GLU A 132 -10.16 1.63 -3.14
N GLY A 133 -10.33 0.62 -4.01
CA GLY A 133 -11.32 -0.44 -3.79
C GLY A 133 -11.05 -1.27 -2.54
N LEU A 134 -9.78 -1.46 -2.15
CA LEU A 134 -9.45 -2.11 -0.87
C LEU A 134 -9.78 -1.22 0.33
N LEU A 135 -9.48 0.07 0.25
CA LEU A 135 -9.81 1.04 1.30
C LEU A 135 -11.33 1.14 1.49
N GLU A 136 -12.09 1.21 0.39
CA GLU A 136 -13.54 1.25 0.43
C GLU A 136 -14.14 -0.02 1.04
N LYS A 137 -13.70 -1.21 0.61
CA LYS A 137 -14.15 -2.48 1.21
C LYS A 137 -13.85 -2.55 2.70
N ASN A 138 -12.67 -2.06 3.13
CA ASN A 138 -12.31 -2.00 4.54
C ASN A 138 -13.20 -1.03 5.32
N ALA A 139 -13.48 0.15 4.76
CA ALA A 139 -14.32 1.17 5.37
C ALA A 139 -15.80 0.74 5.52
N GLN A 140 -16.30 -0.07 4.58
CA GLN A 140 -17.66 -0.61 4.61
C GLN A 140 -17.83 -1.77 5.60
N ASP A 141 -16.74 -2.44 6.00
CA ASP A 141 -16.78 -3.48 7.04
C ASP A 141 -16.98 -2.82 8.41
N THR A 142 -18.22 -2.77 8.91
CA THR A 142 -18.57 -2.13 10.18
C THR A 142 -17.84 -2.70 11.39
N LYS A 143 -17.27 -3.91 11.28
CA LYS A 143 -16.48 -4.53 12.35
C LYS A 143 -15.03 -4.02 12.39
N SER A 144 -14.53 -3.45 11.30
CA SER A 144 -13.13 -2.98 11.21
C SER A 144 -12.92 -1.63 11.91
N GLY A 145 -13.98 -0.82 12.06
CA GLY A 145 -13.88 0.56 12.53
C GLY A 145 -13.18 1.51 11.54
N ALA A 146 -12.75 1.02 10.37
CA ALA A 146 -11.97 1.80 9.40
C ALA A 146 -12.79 2.91 8.72
N GLY A 147 -14.13 2.83 8.77
CA GLY A 147 -15.02 3.85 8.24
C GLY A 147 -14.77 5.27 8.79
N GLN A 148 -14.17 5.39 9.98
CA GLN A 148 -13.81 6.70 10.55
C GLN A 148 -12.73 7.46 9.77
N TYR A 149 -11.96 6.77 8.91
CA TYR A 149 -10.88 7.35 8.11
C TYR A 149 -11.25 7.53 6.62
N PHE A 150 -12.49 7.20 6.26
CA PHE A 150 -12.95 7.16 4.88
C PHE A 150 -14.17 8.04 4.65
N THR A 151 -14.25 8.64 3.48
CA THR A 151 -15.41 9.41 3.03
C THR A 151 -15.84 8.89 1.66
N PRO A 152 -17.12 8.56 1.43
CA PRO A 152 -17.61 8.04 0.16
C PRO A 152 -17.21 8.92 -1.02
N ARG A 153 -16.66 8.31 -2.08
CA ARG A 153 -16.08 9.06 -3.22
C ARG A 153 -17.10 9.90 -3.96
N ALA A 154 -18.35 9.43 -4.08
CA ALA A 154 -19.44 10.22 -4.65
C ALA A 154 -19.74 11.51 -3.85
N LEU A 155 -19.58 11.47 -2.52
CA LEU A 155 -19.75 12.65 -1.67
C LEU A 155 -18.58 13.62 -1.84
N ILE A 156 -17.34 13.10 -1.86
CA ILE A 156 -16.14 13.92 -2.12
C ILE A 156 -16.25 14.62 -3.47
N ALA A 157 -16.60 13.89 -4.53
CA ALA A 157 -16.75 14.45 -5.88
C ALA A 157 -17.77 15.59 -5.91
N ALA A 158 -18.96 15.37 -5.35
CA ALA A 158 -19.99 16.41 -5.29
C ALA A 158 -19.55 17.65 -4.50
N MET A 159 -18.77 17.47 -3.43
CA MET A 159 -18.24 18.59 -2.65
C MET A 159 -17.14 19.36 -3.40
N VAL A 160 -16.22 18.65 -4.05
CA VAL A 160 -15.14 19.26 -4.85
C VAL A 160 -15.72 19.99 -6.06
N ASP A 161 -16.73 19.42 -6.74
CA ASP A 161 -17.44 20.06 -7.84
C ASP A 161 -18.10 21.37 -7.40
N CYS A 162 -18.71 21.41 -6.21
CA CYS A 162 -19.30 22.63 -5.65
C CYS A 162 -18.25 23.68 -5.27
N ILE A 163 -17.10 23.26 -4.72
CA ILE A 163 -16.02 24.16 -4.31
C ILE A 163 -15.28 24.72 -5.54
N ALA A 164 -15.17 23.93 -6.60
CA ALA A 164 -14.51 24.26 -7.87
C ALA A 164 -13.11 24.88 -7.68
N PRO A 165 -12.17 24.18 -7.01
CA PRO A 165 -10.82 24.69 -6.76
C PRO A 165 -10.08 24.95 -8.08
N ARG A 166 -9.22 25.97 -8.10
CA ARG A 166 -8.46 26.39 -9.28
C ARG A 166 -6.96 26.20 -9.11
N PRO A 167 -6.21 25.99 -10.22
CA PRO A 167 -4.75 25.94 -10.18
C PRO A 167 -4.16 27.19 -9.50
N GLY A 168 -3.22 26.97 -8.59
CA GLY A 168 -2.59 28.04 -7.81
C GLY A 168 -3.27 28.34 -6.46
N GLU A 169 -4.45 27.79 -6.21
CA GLU A 169 -5.09 27.87 -4.89
C GLU A 169 -4.48 26.86 -3.92
N ALA A 170 -4.39 27.25 -2.64
CA ALA A 170 -3.92 26.37 -1.58
C ALA A 170 -5.11 25.59 -1.01
N ILE A 171 -4.97 24.26 -0.93
CA ILE A 171 -5.99 23.36 -0.40
C ILE A 171 -5.44 22.68 0.86
N CYS A 172 -6.25 22.64 1.91
CA CYS A 172 -5.92 22.00 3.17
C CYS A 172 -7.08 21.12 3.63
N ASP A 173 -6.77 19.87 3.98
CA ASP A 173 -7.67 18.97 4.68
C ASP A 173 -7.03 18.56 6.02
N PRO A 174 -7.44 19.17 7.14
CA PRO A 174 -6.82 18.93 8.45
C PRO A 174 -7.13 17.53 9.01
N THR A 175 -8.07 16.81 8.40
CA THR A 175 -8.51 15.46 8.80
C THR A 175 -8.53 14.54 7.59
N CYS A 176 -7.48 14.60 6.78
CA CYS A 176 -7.47 14.03 5.43
C CYS A 176 -7.70 12.53 5.32
N GLY A 177 -7.52 11.75 6.39
CA GLY A 177 -7.72 10.31 6.37
C GLY A 177 -6.92 9.65 5.25
N THR A 178 -7.62 9.02 4.31
CA THR A 178 -7.03 8.42 3.08
C THR A 178 -6.57 9.43 2.02
N GLY A 179 -6.78 10.73 2.23
CA GLY A 179 -6.39 11.81 1.30
C GLY A 179 -7.42 12.06 0.18
N GLY A 180 -8.65 11.57 0.32
CA GLY A 180 -9.66 11.59 -0.75
C GLY A 180 -9.95 12.98 -1.30
N PHE A 181 -10.16 13.99 -0.45
CA PHE A 181 -10.40 15.36 -0.90
C PHE A 181 -9.21 15.94 -1.64
N LEU A 182 -7.99 15.72 -1.14
CA LEU A 182 -6.77 16.20 -1.77
C LEU A 182 -6.54 15.55 -3.15
N PHE A 183 -6.84 14.27 -3.27
CA PHE A 183 -6.76 13.55 -4.54
C PHE A 183 -7.79 14.05 -5.56
N PHE A 184 -9.05 14.20 -5.16
CA PHE A 184 -10.11 14.68 -6.05
C PHE A 184 -9.95 16.15 -6.44
N ALA A 185 -9.43 16.99 -5.54
CA ALA A 185 -9.20 18.40 -5.85
C ALA A 185 -7.97 18.63 -6.77
N HIS A 186 -7.05 17.66 -6.84
CA HIS A 186 -5.91 17.72 -7.75
C HIS A 186 -6.26 17.27 -9.17
N ASN A 187 -7.17 16.31 -9.32
CA ASN A 187 -7.57 15.73 -10.61
C ASN A 187 -8.62 16.57 -11.32
#